data_AF-A0A143HH98-F1
#
_entry.id   AF-A0A143HH98-F1
#
_cell.length_a   1.000
_cell.length_b   1.000
_cell.length_c   1.000
_cell.angle_alpha   90.00
_cell.angle_beta   90.00
_cell.angle_gamma   90.00
#
_symmetry.space_group_name_H-M   'P 1'
#
loop_
_entity.id
_entity.type
_entity.pdbx_description
1 polymer ?
#
loop_
_entity_poly.entity_id
_entity_poly.type
_entity_poly.pdbx_seq_one_letter_code
_entity_poly.pdbx_strand_id
1 'polypeptide(L)'
;MVQYYWTPNYQQQTYPAGGVTIPTGTVQTTPSQGPATGGLHLGREQSYIENIMRLNRSKPGTFHFSFEHATAQGQNVVIIRGVIEAAGRDHVILRDIKTNHRFLMPMIYFDYAEFDEPLQYFDQTP
;
A
#
# COMPACT_ATOMS: atom_id res chain seq x y z
N MET A 1 -23.24 -15.89 -15.35
CA MET A 1 -21.76 -15.92 -15.30
C MET A 1 -21.30 -14.51 -15.59
N VAL A 2 -20.85 -13.77 -14.57
CA VAL A 2 -20.48 -12.35 -14.72
C VAL A 2 -18.96 -12.29 -14.80
N GLN A 3 -18.48 -11.85 -15.96
CA GLN A 3 -17.07 -11.81 -16.32
C GLN A 3 -16.51 -10.43 -15.94
N TYR A 4 -15.68 -10.38 -14.91
CA TYR A 4 -14.96 -9.16 -14.55
C TYR A 4 -13.69 -9.07 -15.42
N TYR A 5 -13.62 -8.05 -16.27
CA TYR A 5 -12.41 -7.71 -17.01
C TYR A 5 -11.54 -6.79 -16.16
N TRP A 6 -10.36 -7.27 -15.78
CA TRP A 6 -9.29 -6.49 -15.18
C TRP A 6 -8.26 -6.16 -16.26
N THR A 7 -8.08 -4.89 -16.59
CA THR A 7 -7.07 -4.41 -17.55
C THR A 7 -5.92 -3.73 -16.80
N PRO A 8 -4.69 -4.28 -16.84
CA PRO A 8 -3.52 -3.61 -16.30
C PRO A 8 -3.02 -2.52 -17.25
N ASN A 9 -2.93 -1.28 -16.76
CA ASN A 9 -2.21 -0.21 -17.44
C ASN A 9 -0.70 -0.35 -17.16
N TYR A 10 0.05 -0.84 -18.13
CA TYR A 10 1.50 -0.71 -18.15
C TYR A 10 1.87 0.67 -18.72
N GLN A 11 2.33 1.57 -17.88
CA GLN A 11 3.02 2.79 -18.33
C GLN A 11 4.41 2.38 -18.83
N GLN A 12 4.60 2.45 -20.15
CA GLN A 12 5.92 2.31 -20.76
C GLN A 12 6.74 3.59 -20.50
N GLN A 13 7.95 3.41 -20.00
CA GLN A 13 8.95 4.45 -19.84
C GLN A 13 9.83 4.47 -21.10
N THR A 14 9.67 5.48 -21.95
CA THR A 14 10.47 5.67 -23.17
C THR A 14 11.70 6.54 -22.92
N TYR A 15 12.80 6.12 -23.53
CA TYR A 15 14.16 6.66 -23.45
C TYR A 15 14.45 7.43 -24.75
N PRO A 16 15.08 8.61 -24.73
CA PRO A 16 15.26 9.40 -25.95
C PRO A 16 16.56 8.98 -26.66
N ALA A 17 16.41 8.43 -27.87
CA ALA A 17 17.48 8.34 -28.86
C ALA A 17 17.29 9.47 -29.89
N GLY A 18 18.33 10.29 -30.07
CA GLY A 18 18.34 11.40 -31.00
C GLY A 18 18.37 10.97 -32.46
N GLY A 19 17.84 11.82 -33.35
CA GLY A 19 18.04 11.66 -34.78
C GLY A 19 17.03 12.37 -35.69
N VAL A 20 17.51 13.48 -36.27
CA VAL A 20 17.25 13.97 -37.64
C VAL A 20 15.91 14.67 -37.97
N THR A 21 16.10 15.86 -38.53
CA THR A 21 15.19 16.89 -39.04
C THR A 21 14.58 16.59 -40.41
N ILE A 22 13.29 16.91 -40.60
CA ILE A 22 12.69 17.28 -41.90
C ILE A 22 11.62 18.38 -41.65
N PRO A 23 11.60 19.50 -42.40
CA PRO A 23 10.68 20.62 -42.16
C PRO A 23 9.50 20.63 -43.13
N THR A 24 8.27 20.79 -42.63
CA THR A 24 7.17 21.54 -43.29
C THR A 24 5.91 21.58 -42.42
N GLY A 25 5.47 22.81 -42.10
CA GLY A 25 4.06 23.22 -42.02
C GLY A 25 3.21 22.78 -40.82
N THR A 26 3.17 23.61 -39.78
CA THR A 26 1.97 24.32 -39.26
C THR A 26 2.16 24.61 -37.77
N VAL A 27 2.03 25.89 -37.44
CA VAL A 27 2.16 26.41 -36.07
C VAL A 27 0.83 26.20 -35.36
N GLN A 28 0.81 25.32 -34.35
CA GLN A 28 -0.27 25.27 -33.37
C GLN A 28 0.30 25.61 -32.00
N THR A 29 0.04 26.85 -31.58
CA THR A 29 0.31 27.34 -30.23
C THR A 29 -0.67 26.70 -29.25
N THR A 30 -0.17 25.98 -28.24
CA THR A 30 -0.94 25.62 -27.05
C THR A 30 -0.24 26.12 -25.78
N PRO A 31 -1.00 26.55 -24.76
CA PRO A 31 -0.52 27.48 -23.73
C PRO A 31 0.30 26.76 -22.66
N SER A 32 1.32 27.45 -22.17
CA SER A 32 2.08 27.12 -20.96
C SER A 32 1.16 26.88 -19.76
N GLN A 33 1.06 25.64 -19.30
CA GLN A 33 0.57 25.35 -17.95
C GLN A 33 1.71 25.64 -16.97
N GLY A 34 1.49 26.66 -16.12
CA GLY A 34 2.31 26.92 -14.95
C GLY A 34 2.26 25.75 -13.95
N PRO A 35 3.08 25.79 -12.89
CA PRO A 35 3.13 24.73 -11.90
C PRO A 35 1.77 24.61 -11.23
N ALA A 36 1.07 23.52 -11.49
CA ALA A 36 -0.10 23.13 -10.73
C ALA A 36 0.37 22.80 -9.32
N THR A 37 0.27 23.78 -8.43
CA THR A 37 0.17 23.61 -6.99
C THR A 37 -1.13 22.85 -6.71
N GLY A 38 -1.13 21.56 -7.07
CA GLY A 38 -2.15 20.61 -6.68
C GLY A 38 -1.97 20.34 -5.20
N GLY A 39 -2.49 21.25 -4.39
CA GLY A 39 -2.83 20.97 -2.99
C GLY A 39 -3.84 19.84 -2.98
N LEU A 40 -3.34 18.61 -3.08
CA LEU A 40 -4.13 17.43 -2.78
C LEU A 40 -4.35 17.52 -1.27
N HIS A 41 -5.56 17.87 -0.90
CA HIS A 41 -6.05 17.87 0.46
C HIS A 41 -5.84 16.47 1.09
N LEU A 42 -4.65 16.22 1.64
CA LEU A 42 -4.29 15.08 2.49
C LEU A 42 -4.78 15.31 3.94
N GLY A 43 -5.93 15.99 4.06
CA GLY A 43 -6.46 16.51 5.32
C GLY A 43 -7.55 15.65 5.94
N ARG A 44 -7.58 14.33 5.71
CA ARG A 44 -8.62 13.50 6.32
C ARG A 44 -8.08 12.13 6.74
N GLU A 45 -8.15 11.95 8.06
CA GLU A 45 -7.97 10.73 8.86
C GLU A 45 -6.55 10.13 8.85
N GLN A 46 -5.72 10.68 9.74
CA GLN A 46 -4.40 10.14 10.03
C GLN A 46 -4.49 8.91 10.97
N SER A 47 -5.43 8.84 11.90
CA SER A 47 -5.51 7.77 12.93
C SER A 47 -6.05 6.41 12.46
N TYR A 48 -6.10 6.13 11.16
CA TYR A 48 -6.55 4.83 10.67
C TYR A 48 -5.50 3.75 10.82
N ILE A 49 -5.94 2.54 11.14
CA ILE A 49 -5.04 1.41 11.37
C ILE A 49 -4.17 1.07 10.15
N GLU A 50 -4.71 1.16 8.94
CA GLU A 50 -3.92 0.95 7.72
C GLU A 50 -2.85 2.01 7.53
N ASN A 51 -3.11 3.25 7.96
CA ASN A 51 -2.15 4.35 7.86
C ASN A 51 -1.04 4.19 8.91
N ILE A 52 -1.40 3.78 10.14
CA ILE A 52 -0.43 3.41 11.19
C ILE A 52 0.44 2.23 10.72
N MET A 53 -0.16 1.22 10.10
CA MET A 53 0.58 0.07 9.55
C MET A 53 1.51 0.47 8.39
N ARG A 54 1.07 1.37 7.49
CA ARG A 54 1.94 1.91 6.42
C ARG A 54 3.14 2.67 6.97
N LEU A 55 2.95 3.41 8.05
CA LEU A 55 4.02 4.16 8.72
C LEU A 55 5.05 3.22 9.37
N ASN A 56 4.61 2.04 9.83
CA ASN A 56 5.45 1.05 10.51
C ASN A 56 5.91 -0.11 9.61
N ARG A 57 5.98 0.11 8.29
CA ARG A 57 6.54 -0.89 7.36
C ARG A 57 7.98 -1.24 7.72
N SER A 58 8.35 -2.48 7.41
CA SER A 58 9.68 -3.04 7.68
C SER A 58 10.06 -3.21 9.16
N LYS A 59 9.25 -2.72 10.12
CA LYS A 59 9.49 -2.97 11.54
C LYS A 59 9.04 -4.38 11.93
N PRO A 60 9.89 -5.16 12.62
CA PRO A 60 9.49 -6.46 13.14
C PRO A 60 8.40 -6.33 14.20
N GLY A 61 7.38 -7.17 14.07
CA GLY A 61 6.28 -7.23 15.02
C GLY A 61 5.61 -8.60 15.06
N THR A 62 4.80 -8.79 16.09
CA THR A 62 3.93 -9.96 16.26
C THR A 62 2.50 -9.51 16.03
N PHE A 63 1.80 -10.17 15.11
CA PHE A 63 0.47 -9.79 14.66
C PHE A 63 -0.52 -10.89 15.03
N HIS A 64 -1.61 -10.51 15.70
CA HIS A 64 -2.61 -11.42 16.23
C HIS A 64 -3.92 -11.30 15.46
N PHE A 65 -4.46 -12.45 15.04
CA PHE A 65 -5.72 -12.53 14.32
C PHE A 65 -6.61 -13.63 14.88
N SER A 66 -7.90 -13.35 14.97
CA SER A 66 -8.92 -14.30 15.44
C SER A 66 -10.02 -14.49 14.39
N PHE A 67 -10.42 -15.75 14.18
CA PHE A 67 -11.38 -16.18 13.16
C PHE A 67 -12.55 -16.90 13.80
N GLU A 68 -13.78 -16.45 13.50
CA GLU A 68 -15.00 -17.14 13.95
C GLU A 68 -15.22 -18.48 13.21
N HIS A 69 -14.78 -18.55 11.95
CA HIS A 69 -14.89 -19.73 11.10
C HIS A 69 -13.52 -20.15 10.59
N ALA A 70 -12.75 -20.85 11.43
CA ALA A 70 -11.47 -21.38 11.01
C ALA A 70 -11.63 -22.47 9.94
N THR A 71 -10.73 -22.46 8.96
CA THR A 71 -10.65 -23.49 7.92
C THR A 71 -10.16 -24.84 8.45
N ALA A 72 -9.54 -24.86 9.63
CA ALA A 72 -9.10 -26.05 10.33
C ALA A 72 -9.56 -26.01 11.79
N GLN A 73 -10.03 -27.15 12.30
CA GLN A 73 -10.54 -27.28 13.67
C GLN A 73 -9.44 -26.92 14.69
N GLY A 74 -9.75 -26.02 15.61
CA GLY A 74 -8.82 -25.55 16.64
C GLY A 74 -7.85 -24.44 16.19
N GLN A 75 -7.91 -23.98 14.94
CA GLN A 75 -7.07 -22.89 14.41
C GLN A 75 -7.84 -21.57 14.28
N ASN A 76 -8.54 -21.19 15.34
CA ASN A 76 -9.28 -19.93 15.36
C ASN A 76 -8.37 -18.73 15.58
N VAL A 77 -7.11 -18.94 15.96
CA VAL A 77 -6.15 -17.86 16.20
C VAL A 77 -4.92 -18.08 15.34
N VAL A 78 -4.47 -17.02 14.67
CA VAL A 78 -3.23 -17.01 13.88
C VAL A 78 -2.31 -15.93 14.43
N ILE A 79 -1.08 -16.31 14.74
CA ILE A 79 -0.04 -15.41 15.22
C ILE A 79 1.09 -15.41 14.19
N ILE A 80 1.41 -14.24 13.64
CA ILE A 80 2.46 -14.10 12.64
C ILE A 80 3.57 -13.23 13.22
N ARG A 81 4.80 -13.75 13.22
CA ARG A 81 6.00 -12.97 13.55
C ARG A 81 6.62 -12.46 12.24
N GLY A 82 6.40 -11.20 11.93
CA GLY A 82 6.64 -10.68 10.60
C GLY A 82 7.02 -9.21 10.52
N VAL A 83 7.11 -8.71 9.30
CA VAL A 83 7.13 -7.29 8.99
C VAL A 83 5.97 -6.94 8.07
N ILE A 84 5.46 -5.72 8.19
CA ILE A 84 4.46 -5.21 7.25
C ILE A 84 5.15 -4.89 5.93
N GLU A 85 4.77 -5.61 4.85
CA GLU A 85 5.21 -5.29 3.49
C GLU A 85 4.30 -4.25 2.83
N ALA A 86 2.99 -4.34 3.04
CA ALA A 86 2.00 -3.39 2.54
C ALA A 86 0.72 -3.42 3.41
N ALA A 87 -0.04 -2.32 3.43
CA ALA A 87 -1.36 -2.28 4.04
C ALA A 87 -2.36 -1.53 3.15
N GLY A 88 -3.48 -2.17 2.89
CA GLY A 88 -4.66 -1.64 2.21
C GLY A 88 -5.72 -1.19 3.23
N ARG A 89 -6.88 -0.75 2.73
CA ARG A 89 -7.99 -0.32 3.59
C ARG A 89 -8.58 -1.47 4.42
N ASP A 90 -8.62 -2.66 3.86
CA ASP A 90 -9.30 -3.83 4.40
C ASP A 90 -8.35 -5.02 4.62
N HIS A 91 -7.07 -4.86 4.33
CA HIS A 91 -6.10 -5.95 4.40
C HIS A 91 -4.67 -5.48 4.71
N VAL A 92 -3.85 -6.40 5.18
CA VAL A 92 -2.40 -6.24 5.36
C VAL A 92 -1.64 -7.40 4.71
N ILE A 93 -0.49 -7.10 4.11
CA ILE A 93 0.47 -8.09 3.64
C ILE A 93 1.62 -8.15 4.63
N LEU A 94 1.78 -9.30 5.27
CA LEU A 94 2.86 -9.58 6.21
C LEU A 94 3.86 -10.53 5.58
N ARG A 95 5.15 -10.28 5.77
CA ARG A 95 6.22 -11.24 5.48
C ARG A 95 6.74 -11.82 6.78
N ASP A 96 6.66 -13.14 6.94
CA ASP A 96 7.25 -13.83 8.08
C ASP A 96 8.79 -13.72 8.02
N ILE A 97 9.38 -13.36 9.16
CA ILE A 97 10.82 -13.03 9.22
C ILE A 97 11.73 -14.26 9.07
N LYS A 98 11.22 -15.47 9.36
CA LYS A 98 12.02 -16.70 9.31
C LYS A 98 11.95 -17.36 7.93
N THR A 99 10.77 -17.38 7.34
CA THR A 99 10.45 -18.17 6.14
C THR A 99 10.34 -17.33 4.88
N ASN A 100 10.22 -16.00 5.00
CA ASN A 100 9.81 -15.10 3.92
C ASN A 100 8.44 -15.42 3.30
N HIS A 101 7.63 -16.26 3.96
CA HIS A 101 6.28 -16.52 3.51
C HIS A 101 5.42 -15.25 3.65
N ARG A 102 4.53 -15.03 2.69
CA ARG A 102 3.67 -13.85 2.64
C ARG A 102 2.25 -14.23 2.99
N PHE A 103 1.67 -13.48 3.90
CA PHE A 103 0.30 -13.64 4.36
C PHE A 103 -0.49 -12.41 3.92
N LEU A 104 -1.61 -12.62 3.24
CA LEU A 104 -2.61 -11.61 2.98
C LEU A 104 -3.73 -11.79 4.03
N MET A 105 -3.84 -10.84 4.95
CA MET A 105 -4.75 -10.94 6.09
C MET A 105 -5.83 -9.86 6.00
N PRO A 106 -7.13 -10.21 6.08
CA PRO A 106 -8.20 -9.22 6.21
C PRO A 106 -8.10 -8.50 7.56
N MET A 107 -8.20 -7.17 7.55
CA MET A 107 -8.14 -6.33 8.75
C MET A 107 -9.34 -6.53 9.68
N ILE A 108 -10.45 -7.09 9.19
CA ILE A 108 -11.62 -7.41 10.02
C ILE A 108 -11.33 -8.47 11.10
N TYR A 109 -10.28 -9.28 10.90
CA TYR A 109 -9.86 -10.32 11.85
C TYR A 109 -8.66 -9.89 12.69
N PHE A 110 -8.18 -8.66 12.51
CA PHE A 110 -7.02 -8.16 13.24
C PHE A 110 -7.42 -7.78 14.66
N ASP A 111 -6.73 -8.36 15.65
CA ASP A 111 -6.94 -8.04 17.06
C ASP A 111 -6.01 -6.92 17.51
N TYR A 112 -4.70 -7.18 17.45
CA TYR A 112 -3.64 -6.23 17.83
C TYR A 112 -2.27 -6.64 17.28
N ALA A 113 -1.29 -5.74 17.42
CA ALA A 113 0.10 -6.01 17.09
C ALA A 113 1.06 -5.43 18.14
N GLU A 114 2.17 -6.13 18.35
CA GLU A 114 3.28 -5.72 19.18
C GLU A 114 4.50 -5.51 18.29
N PHE A 115 5.20 -4.39 18.43
CA PHE A 115 6.41 -4.08 17.67
C PHE A 115 7.63 -4.15 18.60
N ASP A 116 8.75 -4.66 18.08
CA ASP A 116 10.00 -4.71 18.84
C ASP A 116 10.63 -3.33 19.03
N GLU A 117 10.28 -2.41 18.11
CA GLU A 117 10.76 -1.05 18.07
C GLU A 117 9.63 -0.09 18.48
N PRO A 118 9.96 1.15 18.89
CA PRO A 118 8.95 2.18 19.13
C PRO A 118 8.01 2.33 17.94
N LEU A 119 6.70 2.19 18.21
CA LEU A 119 5.66 2.40 17.21
C LEU A 119 5.71 3.85 16.73
N GLN A 120 5.80 4.03 15.42
CA GLN A 120 5.62 5.35 14.83
C GLN A 120 4.13 5.66 14.75
N TYR A 121 3.80 6.89 15.11
CA TYR A 121 2.44 7.43 15.06
C TYR A 121 2.51 8.86 14.55
N PHE A 122 1.39 9.39 14.10
CA PHE A 122 1.29 10.78 13.64
C PHE A 122 1.54 11.74 14.79
N ASP A 123 2.18 12.87 14.51
CA ASP A 123 2.44 13.92 15.50
C ASP A 123 1.13 14.33 16.19
N GLN A 124 1.02 14.03 17.47
CA GLN A 124 -0.09 14.47 18.32
C GLN A 124 0.38 15.76 19.00
N THR A 125 0.31 16.90 18.31
CA THR A 125 0.41 18.19 19.01
C THR A 125 -0.77 18.30 19.98
N PRO A 126 -0.53 18.47 21.29
CA PRO A 126 -1.59 18.67 22.27
C PRO A 126 -2.43 19.93 22.00
#